data_AF-A0A517Z0I6-F1
#
_entry.id   AF-A0A517Z0I6-F1
#
_cell.length_a   1.000
_cell.length_b   1.000
_cell.length_c   1.000
_cell.angle_alpha   90.00
_cell.angle_beta   90.00
_cell.angle_gamma   90.00
#
_symmetry.space_group_name_H-M   'P 1'
#
loop_
_entity.id
_entity.type
_entity.pdbx_description
1 polymer ?
#
loop_
_entity_poly.entity_id
_entity_poly.type
_entity_poly.pdbx_seq_one_letter_code
_entity_poly.pdbx_strand_id
1 'polypeptide(L)'
;MPCPGLPTSFRPTALLRLLLVGLILSAPIAVATADDKPDADPYAIPEGDNPTALALYLRGLMRMFPEDRTEEGLRQHFGKLSEIATEVLSRDIDEDTALMAVRIKFGSLTILSQQLGDKDAAAELAKFTTKLKQDDRPAVAKEGERLDLILRLNRIDQLTDAEQQKLVDDVAARLQEGELDDEKLTLATQTARGLEDVDRELAASAYRLFAKYMSARGDDRLAEEVVRFEGAARRLSLPGNTMQVAGTTLEGESFELESLKGKVVLVDFWATWCPPCIAELPHLKKLYEQYHDRGFEIVGITLDENRERLDQFLAQQELPWTTLFEPDADKQGWANPNVVRYGVSAIPTAILVDQEGKVVSLRAYGEELDQKLTELLGPPPADAAATTSSTTSP
;
A
#
# COMPACT_ATOMS: atom_id res chain seq x y z
N MET A 1 -8.89 29.46 -19.34
CA MET A 1 -8.09 29.86 -18.16
C MET A 1 -7.58 28.59 -17.51
N PRO A 2 -6.26 28.30 -17.53
CA PRO A 2 -5.72 27.08 -16.96
C PRO A 2 -5.48 27.24 -15.46
N CYS A 3 -5.86 26.22 -14.67
CA CYS A 3 -5.49 26.11 -13.26
C CYS A 3 -4.00 25.74 -13.15
N PRO A 4 -3.20 26.45 -12.34
CA PRO A 4 -1.79 26.11 -12.12
C PRO A 4 -1.61 25.14 -10.95
N GLY A 5 -0.69 24.18 -11.13
CA GLY A 5 0.18 23.66 -10.07
C GLY A 5 -0.37 22.58 -9.16
N LEU A 6 -0.29 21.31 -9.59
CA LEU A 6 -0.13 20.18 -8.67
C LEU A 6 1.37 19.88 -8.52
N PRO A 7 1.92 19.84 -7.30
CA PRO A 7 3.33 19.57 -7.08
C PRO A 7 3.68 18.11 -7.45
N THR A 8 4.71 17.98 -8.28
CA THR A 8 5.38 16.75 -8.70
C THR A 8 6.26 16.20 -7.56
N SER A 9 5.63 15.60 -6.55
CA SER A 9 6.32 14.67 -5.65
C SER A 9 5.28 13.83 -4.90
N PHE A 10 4.61 12.93 -5.63
CA PHE A 10 3.76 11.92 -5.01
C PHE A 10 4.70 10.86 -4.40
N ARG A 11 5.12 11.05 -3.14
CA ARG A 11 5.75 9.98 -2.38
C ARG A 11 4.68 8.91 -2.09
N PRO A 12 4.88 7.63 -2.43
CA PRO A 12 3.89 6.58 -2.24
C PRO A 12 3.50 6.33 -0.76
N THR A 13 4.23 6.90 0.20
CA THR A 13 3.93 6.85 1.63
C THR A 13 2.63 7.55 2.04
N ALA A 14 2.13 8.53 1.26
CA ALA A 14 0.88 9.22 1.58
C ALA A 14 -0.37 8.35 1.33
N LEU A 15 -0.33 7.45 0.34
CA LEU A 15 -1.45 6.55 0.03
C LEU A 15 -1.60 5.45 1.09
N LEU A 16 -0.47 5.00 1.66
CA LEU A 16 -0.45 4.02 2.76
C LEU A 16 -1.04 4.59 4.05
N ARG A 17 -0.85 5.89 4.32
CA ARG A 17 -1.45 6.59 5.47
C ARG A 17 -2.97 6.72 5.38
N LEU A 18 -3.53 6.82 4.17
CA LEU A 18 -4.98 6.91 3.93
C LEU A 18 -5.70 5.57 4.08
N LEU A 19 -5.04 4.46 3.72
CA LEU A 19 -5.63 3.11 3.85
C LEU A 19 -5.77 2.65 5.30
N LEU A 20 -4.91 3.10 6.22
CA LEU A 20 -5.00 2.74 7.64
C LEU A 20 -6.22 3.32 8.36
N VAL A 21 -6.76 4.45 7.89
CA VAL A 21 -7.96 5.09 8.49
C VAL A 21 -9.23 4.32 8.12
N GLY A 22 -9.26 3.65 6.96
CA GLY A 22 -10.41 2.89 6.48
C GLY A 22 -10.81 1.72 7.39
N LEU A 23 -9.86 1.19 8.17
CA LEU A 23 -10.08 0.10 9.14
C LEU A 23 -10.72 0.55 10.46
N ILE A 24 -10.89 1.86 10.69
CA ILE A 24 -11.51 2.38 11.92
C ILE A 24 -13.04 2.56 11.74
N LEU A 25 -13.55 2.62 10.50
CA LEU A 25 -14.93 3.06 10.20
C LEU A 25 -15.74 2.12 9.29
N SER A 26 -15.25 0.92 8.96
CA SER A 26 -15.89 0.02 7.99
C SER A 26 -17.02 -0.84 8.59
N ALA A 27 -18.20 -0.24 8.82
CA ALA A 27 -19.48 -0.96 8.84
C ALA A 27 -20.66 -0.02 8.45
N PRO A 28 -21.45 -0.31 7.41
CA PRO A 28 -22.62 0.49 7.05
C PRO A 28 -23.88 -0.09 7.70
N ILE A 29 -24.57 0.61 8.62
CA ILE A 29 -25.93 0.21 9.04
C ILE A 29 -26.83 1.43 9.33
N ALA A 30 -27.94 1.43 8.57
CA ALA A 30 -29.25 2.07 8.71
C ALA A 30 -29.38 3.47 9.32
N VAL A 31 -29.91 4.37 8.49
CA VAL A 31 -30.42 5.70 8.85
C VAL A 31 -31.62 5.55 9.78
N ALA A 32 -31.48 5.98 11.03
CA ALA A 32 -32.61 6.38 11.87
C ALA A 32 -32.73 7.90 11.80
N THR A 33 -33.89 8.38 11.38
CA THR A 33 -34.22 9.79 11.25
C THR A 33 -34.20 10.47 12.61
N ALA A 34 -33.55 11.63 12.68
CA ALA A 34 -33.45 12.46 13.87
C ALA A 34 -34.82 13.01 14.27
N ASP A 35 -35.20 12.80 15.53
CA ASP A 35 -36.24 13.58 16.22
C ASP A 35 -35.57 14.50 17.26
N ASP A 36 -36.03 15.75 17.28
CA ASP A 36 -35.56 16.90 18.06
C ASP A 36 -35.44 16.65 19.58
N LYS A 37 -34.27 17.00 20.15
CA LYS A 37 -34.09 17.42 21.55
C LYS A 37 -33.08 18.57 21.64
N PRO A 38 -33.26 19.53 22.57
CA PRO A 38 -32.44 20.75 22.65
C PRO A 38 -31.08 20.51 23.33
N ASP A 39 -30.03 21.19 22.83
CA ASP A 39 -28.78 21.62 23.51
C ASP A 39 -28.21 20.71 24.63
N ALA A 40 -28.15 19.39 24.41
CA ALA A 40 -27.27 18.54 25.22
C ALA A 40 -25.86 18.63 24.63
N ASP A 41 -24.87 19.08 25.42
CA ASP A 41 -23.47 19.02 25.01
C ASP A 41 -23.15 17.57 24.58
N PRO A 42 -22.86 17.34 23.29
CA PRO A 42 -22.70 15.98 22.78
C PRO A 42 -21.43 15.31 23.33
N TYR A 43 -20.55 16.07 24.00
CA TYR A 43 -19.36 15.60 24.69
C TYR A 43 -19.58 15.32 26.18
N ALA A 44 -20.79 15.56 26.71
CA ALA A 44 -21.11 15.27 28.11
C ALA A 44 -21.22 13.76 28.34
N ILE A 45 -20.32 13.23 29.18
CA ILE A 45 -20.30 11.81 29.51
C ILE A 45 -21.48 11.46 30.44
N PRO A 46 -22.25 10.39 30.17
CA PRO A 46 -23.31 9.94 31.06
C PRO A 46 -22.83 9.73 32.51
N GLU A 47 -23.67 10.10 33.48
CA GLU A 47 -23.40 9.84 34.90
C GLU A 47 -23.45 8.34 35.22
N GLY A 48 -22.57 7.90 36.12
CA GLY A 48 -22.48 6.52 36.60
C GLY A 48 -21.80 5.55 35.62
N ASP A 49 -21.74 4.28 36.02
CA ASP A 49 -20.93 3.26 35.34
C ASP A 49 -21.79 2.25 34.56
N ASN A 50 -23.03 2.63 34.17
CA ASN A 50 -23.90 1.75 33.41
C ASN A 50 -23.25 1.44 32.04
N PRO A 51 -22.85 0.18 31.77
CA PRO A 51 -22.07 -0.09 30.57
C PRO A 51 -22.87 0.07 29.28
N THR A 52 -24.18 -0.19 29.31
CA THR A 52 -25.05 0.02 28.14
C THR A 52 -25.17 1.50 27.79
N ALA A 53 -25.31 2.37 28.81
CA ALA A 53 -25.39 3.80 28.60
C ALA A 53 -24.07 4.36 28.04
N LEU A 54 -22.93 3.95 28.61
CA LEU A 54 -21.60 4.35 28.15
C LEU A 54 -21.31 3.81 26.73
N ALA A 55 -21.64 2.56 26.44
CA ALA A 55 -21.49 1.97 25.11
C ALA A 55 -22.30 2.71 24.04
N LEU A 56 -23.57 3.04 24.31
CA LEU A 56 -24.40 3.81 23.38
C LEU A 56 -23.85 5.22 23.17
N TYR A 57 -23.37 5.85 24.23
CA TYR A 57 -22.72 7.16 24.16
C TYR A 57 -21.46 7.13 23.27
N LEU A 58 -20.53 6.21 23.52
CA LEU A 58 -19.32 6.05 22.71
C LEU A 58 -19.64 5.76 21.23
N ARG A 59 -20.68 4.97 20.94
CA ARG A 59 -21.16 4.75 19.56
C ARG A 59 -21.71 6.03 18.92
N GLY A 60 -22.34 6.90 19.70
CA GLY A 60 -22.76 8.23 19.27
C GLY A 60 -21.55 9.08 18.88
N LEU A 61 -20.53 9.14 19.74
CA LEU A 61 -19.31 9.91 19.50
C LEU A 61 -18.59 9.49 18.21
N MET A 62 -18.49 8.19 17.93
CA MET A 62 -17.86 7.68 16.70
C MET A 62 -18.55 8.15 15.41
N ARG A 63 -19.79 8.63 15.49
CA ARG A 63 -20.56 9.16 14.35
C ARG A 63 -20.52 10.68 14.26
N MET A 64 -19.95 11.35 15.26
CA MET A 64 -19.86 12.80 15.27
C MET A 64 -18.76 13.26 14.31
N PHE A 65 -19.08 14.34 13.60
CA PHE A 65 -18.10 15.07 12.80
C PHE A 65 -17.72 16.35 13.52
N PRO A 66 -16.50 16.87 13.31
CA PRO A 66 -16.11 18.16 13.82
C PRO A 66 -17.02 19.26 13.23
N GLU A 67 -17.53 20.13 14.10
CA GLU A 67 -18.35 21.28 13.69
C GLU A 67 -17.55 22.26 12.81
N ASP A 68 -16.28 22.47 13.19
CA ASP A 68 -15.30 23.23 12.43
C ASP A 68 -14.25 22.29 11.82
N ARG A 69 -14.09 22.37 10.50
CA ARG A 69 -13.12 21.56 9.74
C ARG A 69 -11.77 22.25 9.55
N THR A 70 -11.54 23.38 10.22
CA THR A 70 -10.19 23.97 10.33
C THR A 70 -9.26 23.06 11.14
N GLU A 71 -7.95 23.29 11.03
CA GLU A 71 -6.96 22.57 11.85
C GLU A 71 -7.26 22.70 13.35
N GLU A 72 -7.64 23.88 13.81
CA GLU A 72 -8.01 24.15 15.21
C GLU A 72 -9.28 23.40 15.61
N GLY A 73 -10.32 23.42 14.78
CA GLY A 73 -11.54 22.67 15.01
C GLY A 73 -11.31 21.15 15.10
N LEU A 74 -10.42 20.62 14.26
CA LEU A 74 -9.99 19.22 14.32
C LEU A 74 -9.23 18.91 15.61
N ARG A 75 -8.30 19.78 16.03
CA ARG A 75 -7.57 19.62 17.30
C ARG A 75 -8.52 19.57 18.49
N GLN A 76 -9.47 20.50 18.54
CA GLN A 76 -10.45 20.55 19.62
C GLN A 76 -11.34 19.30 19.64
N HIS A 77 -11.85 18.88 18.48
CA HIS A 77 -12.72 17.70 18.37
C HIS A 77 -12.01 16.42 18.83
N PHE A 78 -10.84 16.10 18.26
CA PHE A 78 -10.11 14.89 18.62
C PHE A 78 -9.49 14.97 20.01
N GLY A 79 -9.13 16.16 20.49
CA GLY A 79 -8.72 16.38 21.88
C GLY A 79 -9.83 15.96 22.85
N LYS A 80 -11.05 16.47 22.66
CA LYS A 80 -12.21 16.11 23.48
C LYS A 80 -12.52 14.61 23.43
N LEU A 81 -12.47 13.99 22.25
CA LEU A 81 -12.69 12.54 22.12
C LEU A 81 -11.63 11.72 22.89
N SER A 82 -10.37 12.15 22.85
CA SER A 82 -9.29 11.51 23.64
C SER A 82 -9.52 11.66 25.14
N GLU A 83 -9.91 12.85 25.61
CA GLU A 83 -10.22 13.12 27.02
C GLU A 83 -11.41 12.28 27.51
N ILE A 84 -12.50 12.26 26.75
CA ILE A 84 -13.69 11.45 27.07
C ILE A 84 -13.34 9.98 27.18
N ALA A 85 -12.61 9.44 26.20
CA ALA A 85 -12.19 8.06 26.24
C ALA A 85 -11.26 7.76 27.43
N THR A 86 -10.44 8.74 27.84
CA THR A 86 -9.59 8.62 29.04
C THR A 86 -10.43 8.51 30.31
N GLU A 87 -11.45 9.36 30.44
CA GLU A 87 -12.34 9.32 31.59
C GLU A 87 -13.12 8.00 31.64
N VAL A 88 -13.70 7.57 30.51
CA VAL A 88 -14.44 6.29 30.44
C VAL A 88 -13.54 5.11 30.80
N LEU A 89 -12.30 5.07 30.32
CA LEU A 89 -11.34 4.01 30.66
C LEU A 89 -10.92 3.98 32.13
N SER A 90 -11.16 5.05 32.89
CA SER A 90 -10.88 5.12 34.32
C SER A 90 -12.00 4.58 35.21
N ARG A 91 -13.18 4.29 34.63
CA ARG A 91 -14.36 3.78 35.33
C ARG A 91 -14.34 2.24 35.43
N ASP A 92 -15.15 1.69 36.32
CA ASP A 92 -15.40 0.25 36.41
C ASP A 92 -16.39 -0.17 35.30
N ILE A 93 -15.84 -0.55 34.15
CA ILE A 93 -16.60 -0.85 32.92
C ILE A 93 -16.27 -2.24 32.39
N ASP A 94 -17.22 -2.81 31.66
CA ASP A 94 -16.98 -4.07 30.95
C ASP A 94 -15.93 -3.93 29.83
N GLU A 95 -15.43 -5.08 29.40
CA GLU A 95 -14.35 -5.20 28.42
C GLU A 95 -14.75 -4.63 27.04
N ASP A 96 -16.00 -4.82 26.61
CA ASP A 96 -16.50 -4.30 25.33
C ASP A 96 -16.55 -2.77 25.30
N THR A 97 -17.01 -2.17 26.40
CA THR A 97 -17.04 -0.71 26.57
C THR A 97 -15.62 -0.14 26.62
N ALA A 98 -14.71 -0.84 27.29
CA ALA A 98 -13.30 -0.48 27.32
C ALA A 98 -12.69 -0.50 25.91
N LEU A 99 -12.94 -1.54 25.12
CA LEU A 99 -12.44 -1.64 23.73
C LEU A 99 -12.94 -0.49 22.84
N MET A 100 -14.21 -0.07 22.99
CA MET A 100 -14.73 1.10 22.28
C MET A 100 -13.98 2.38 22.65
N ALA A 101 -13.76 2.62 23.95
CA ALA A 101 -13.01 3.79 24.41
C ALA A 101 -11.54 3.74 23.96
N VAL A 102 -10.89 2.56 23.97
CA VAL A 102 -9.54 2.36 23.44
C VAL A 102 -9.44 2.79 21.98
N ARG A 103 -10.38 2.36 21.14
CA ARG A 103 -10.39 2.70 19.71
C ARG A 103 -10.60 4.19 19.47
N ILE A 104 -11.51 4.82 20.23
CA ILE A 104 -11.74 6.27 20.15
C ILE A 104 -10.46 7.03 20.55
N LYS A 105 -9.85 6.67 21.68
CA LYS A 105 -8.63 7.33 22.16
C LYS A 105 -7.47 7.14 21.18
N PHE A 106 -7.22 5.90 20.74
CA PHE A 106 -6.15 5.61 19.78
C PHE A 106 -6.35 6.35 18.46
N GLY A 107 -7.56 6.33 17.89
CA GLY A 107 -7.88 7.04 16.66
C GLY A 107 -7.67 8.54 16.78
N SER A 108 -8.16 9.13 17.88
CA SER A 108 -8.02 10.57 18.16
C SER A 108 -6.56 10.98 18.28
N LEU A 109 -5.78 10.29 19.10
CA LEU A 109 -4.35 10.55 19.27
C LEU A 109 -3.56 10.32 17.97
N THR A 110 -3.95 9.35 17.15
CA THR A 110 -3.33 9.10 15.84
C THR A 110 -3.57 10.26 14.88
N ILE A 111 -4.79 10.81 14.83
CA ILE A 111 -5.09 11.98 13.99
C ILE A 111 -4.33 13.21 14.48
N LEU A 112 -4.41 13.51 15.78
CA LEU A 112 -3.70 14.64 16.38
C LEU A 112 -2.18 14.57 16.10
N SER A 113 -1.58 13.40 16.30
CA SER A 113 -0.13 13.23 16.12
C SER A 113 0.30 13.16 14.65
N GLN A 114 -0.33 12.31 13.84
CA GLN A 114 0.16 11.99 12.50
C GLN A 114 -0.36 12.93 11.41
N GLN A 115 -1.58 13.47 11.58
CA GLN A 115 -2.18 14.38 10.59
C GLN A 115 -1.97 15.84 10.98
N LEU A 116 -2.08 16.17 12.27
CA LEU A 116 -1.95 17.53 12.78
C LEU A 116 -0.56 17.81 13.39
N GLY A 117 0.34 16.83 13.45
CA GLY A 117 1.72 17.05 13.92
C GLY A 117 1.85 17.39 15.42
N ASP A 118 0.85 17.02 16.23
CA ASP A 118 0.87 17.21 17.67
C ASP A 118 1.85 16.23 18.35
N LYS A 119 2.95 16.78 18.88
CA LYS A 119 4.01 15.98 19.53
C LYS A 119 3.61 15.46 20.90
N ASP A 120 2.75 16.17 21.62
CA ASP A 120 2.28 15.74 22.93
C ASP A 120 1.31 14.58 22.76
N ALA A 121 0.41 14.65 21.77
CA ALA A 121 -0.42 13.52 21.38
C ALA A 121 0.40 12.31 20.93
N ALA A 122 1.52 12.51 20.23
CA ALA A 122 2.42 11.42 19.83
C ALA A 122 3.06 10.73 21.05
N ALA A 123 3.50 11.52 22.04
CA ALA A 123 4.06 11.00 23.28
C ALA A 123 3.00 10.29 24.13
N GLU A 124 1.78 10.81 24.17
CA GLU A 124 0.64 10.18 24.85
C GLU A 124 0.26 8.86 24.18
N LEU A 125 0.21 8.81 22.86
CA LEU A 125 -0.12 7.60 22.08
C LEU A 125 0.82 6.44 22.40
N ALA A 126 2.14 6.70 22.48
CA ALA A 126 3.13 5.70 22.84
C ALA A 126 3.00 5.20 24.28
N LYS A 127 2.70 6.09 25.23
CA LYS A 127 2.43 5.72 26.63
C LYS A 127 1.14 4.90 26.74
N PHE A 128 0.12 5.31 26.00
CA PHE A 128 -1.19 4.68 26.01
C PHE A 128 -1.11 3.22 25.53
N THR A 129 -0.51 2.96 24.37
CA THR A 129 -0.35 1.58 23.87
C THR A 129 0.52 0.71 24.78
N THR A 130 1.54 1.29 25.41
CA THR A 130 2.35 0.58 26.42
C THR A 130 1.52 0.16 27.62
N LYS A 131 0.66 1.05 28.13
CA LYS A 131 -0.25 0.76 29.24
C LYS A 131 -1.29 -0.31 28.87
N LEU A 132 -1.86 -0.25 27.66
CA LEU A 132 -2.88 -1.21 27.22
C LEU A 132 -2.38 -2.64 27.25
N LYS A 133 -1.14 -2.89 26.81
CA LYS A 133 -0.51 -4.23 26.86
C LYS A 133 -0.41 -4.83 28.28
N GLN A 134 -0.59 -4.00 29.32
CA GLN A 134 -0.55 -4.38 30.73
C GLN A 134 -1.93 -4.29 31.40
N ASP A 135 -3.01 -4.13 30.62
CA ASP A 135 -4.37 -4.06 31.14
C ASP A 135 -4.80 -5.44 31.65
N ASP A 136 -5.51 -5.47 32.78
CA ASP A 136 -5.97 -6.71 33.41
C ASP A 136 -7.08 -7.41 32.58
N ARG A 137 -7.72 -6.68 31.65
CA ARG A 137 -8.71 -7.21 30.72
C ARG A 137 -8.01 -7.83 29.50
N PRO A 138 -8.10 -9.15 29.28
CA PRO A 138 -7.33 -9.83 28.23
C PRO A 138 -7.56 -9.29 26.81
N ALA A 139 -8.79 -8.91 26.44
CA ALA A 139 -9.06 -8.38 25.12
C ALA A 139 -8.48 -6.97 24.93
N VAL A 140 -8.46 -6.16 26.00
CA VAL A 140 -7.83 -4.82 25.99
C VAL A 140 -6.32 -4.95 25.86
N ALA A 141 -5.70 -5.90 26.57
CA ALA A 141 -4.27 -6.19 26.43
C ALA A 141 -3.90 -6.61 25.01
N LYS A 142 -4.67 -7.53 24.43
CA LYS A 142 -4.50 -8.00 23.06
C LYS A 142 -4.71 -6.89 22.02
N GLU A 143 -5.66 -5.98 22.26
CA GLU A 143 -5.85 -4.80 21.43
C GLU A 143 -4.64 -3.84 21.56
N GLY A 144 -4.08 -3.68 22.76
CA GLY A 144 -2.85 -2.93 22.98
C GLY A 144 -1.66 -3.47 22.17
N GLU A 145 -1.49 -4.79 22.12
CA GLU A 145 -0.46 -5.44 21.29
C GLU A 145 -0.68 -5.18 19.80
N ARG A 146 -1.93 -5.29 19.32
CA ARG A 146 -2.30 -5.01 17.93
C ARG A 146 -1.98 -3.56 17.55
N LEU A 147 -2.39 -2.61 18.38
CA LEU A 147 -2.17 -1.19 18.16
C LEU A 147 -0.68 -0.83 18.18
N ASP A 148 0.11 -1.48 19.04
CA ASP A 148 1.56 -1.34 19.06
C ASP A 148 2.24 -1.81 17.76
N LEU A 149 1.77 -2.92 17.17
CA LEU A 149 2.22 -3.38 15.84
C LEU A 149 1.92 -2.34 14.76
N ILE A 150 0.71 -1.79 14.76
CA ILE A 150 0.29 -0.75 13.82
C ILE A 150 1.17 0.51 13.93
N LEU A 151 1.49 0.95 15.14
CA LEU A 151 2.37 2.10 15.34
C LEU A 151 3.78 1.84 14.83
N ARG A 152 4.34 0.65 15.06
CA ARG A 152 5.65 0.26 14.56
C ARG A 152 5.67 0.19 13.04
N LEU A 153 4.66 -0.41 12.44
CA LEU A 153 4.47 -0.47 10.99
C LEU A 153 4.42 0.90 10.33
N ASN A 154 3.73 1.87 10.94
CA ASN A 154 3.61 3.24 10.41
C ASN A 154 4.94 4.02 10.39
N ARG A 155 5.95 3.54 11.10
CA ARG A 155 7.29 4.13 11.19
C ARG A 155 8.38 3.13 10.84
N ILE A 156 8.06 2.14 10.02
CA ILE A 156 8.95 1.01 9.72
C ILE A 156 10.31 1.48 9.14
N ASP A 157 10.32 2.60 8.42
CA ASP A 157 11.48 3.30 7.89
C ASP A 157 12.36 3.97 8.96
N GLN A 158 11.84 4.14 10.18
CA GLN A 158 12.52 4.72 11.34
C GLN A 158 12.94 3.66 12.36
N LEU A 159 12.55 2.40 12.16
CA LEU A 159 12.94 1.29 13.02
C LEU A 159 14.36 0.83 12.68
N THR A 160 15.13 0.47 13.70
CA THR A 160 16.39 -0.26 13.52
C THR A 160 16.15 -1.65 12.94
N ASP A 161 17.17 -2.25 12.30
CA ASP A 161 17.07 -3.60 11.72
C ASP A 161 16.55 -4.64 12.73
N ALA A 162 16.99 -4.55 13.99
CA ALA A 162 16.54 -5.42 15.07
C ALA A 162 15.05 -5.20 15.41
N GLU A 163 14.57 -3.95 15.38
CA GLU A 163 13.16 -3.63 15.60
C GLU A 163 12.27 -4.04 14.41
N GLN A 164 12.79 -3.95 13.18
CA GLN A 164 12.12 -4.44 11.97
C GLN A 164 11.97 -5.96 12.01
N GLN A 165 13.04 -6.69 12.33
CA GLN A 165 12.97 -8.14 12.52
C GLN A 165 11.97 -8.50 13.63
N LYS A 166 12.02 -7.79 14.76
CA LYS A 166 11.06 -8.00 15.85
C LYS A 166 9.61 -7.74 15.43
N LEU A 167 9.36 -6.74 14.58
CA LEU A 167 8.02 -6.49 14.03
C LEU A 167 7.55 -7.68 13.18
N VAL A 168 8.40 -8.23 12.32
CA VAL A 168 8.09 -9.43 11.52
C VAL A 168 7.78 -10.62 12.43
N ASP A 169 8.58 -10.85 13.47
CA ASP A 169 8.39 -11.95 14.41
C ASP A 169 7.08 -11.83 15.21
N ASP A 170 6.75 -10.62 15.67
CA ASP A 170 5.52 -10.38 16.42
C ASP A 170 4.27 -10.53 15.53
N VAL A 171 4.34 -10.09 14.26
CA VAL A 171 3.26 -10.33 13.27
C VAL A 171 3.12 -11.82 12.96
N ALA A 172 4.24 -12.52 12.78
CA ALA A 172 4.27 -13.98 12.62
C ALA A 172 3.63 -14.72 13.80
N ALA A 173 3.90 -14.30 15.04
CA ALA A 173 3.26 -14.87 16.23
C ALA A 173 1.74 -14.66 16.18
N ARG A 174 1.28 -13.46 15.79
CA ARG A 174 -0.14 -13.14 15.68
C ARG A 174 -0.85 -13.95 14.58
N LEU A 175 -0.18 -14.20 13.46
CA LEU A 175 -0.70 -15.07 12.38
C LEU A 175 -0.89 -16.52 12.81
N GLN A 176 -0.18 -16.98 13.85
CA GLN A 176 -0.29 -18.35 14.39
C GLN A 176 -1.34 -18.46 15.49
N GLU A 177 -1.76 -17.35 16.08
CA GLU A 177 -2.74 -17.34 17.15
C GLU A 177 -4.18 -17.39 16.61
N GLY A 178 -5.02 -18.29 17.14
CA GLY A 178 -6.46 -18.33 16.82
C GLY A 178 -6.78 -18.53 15.33
N GLU A 179 -7.97 -18.05 14.93
CA GLU A 179 -8.42 -18.00 13.53
C GLU A 179 -7.65 -16.94 12.73
N LEU A 180 -7.40 -17.21 11.46
CA LEU A 180 -6.81 -16.24 10.54
C LEU A 180 -7.91 -15.38 9.92
N ASP A 181 -7.95 -14.11 10.29
CA ASP A 181 -8.92 -13.12 9.84
C ASP A 181 -8.27 -12.06 8.92
N ASP A 182 -9.10 -11.23 8.30
CA ASP A 182 -8.67 -10.18 7.38
C ASP A 182 -7.74 -9.15 8.06
N GLU A 183 -7.89 -8.93 9.36
CA GLU A 183 -7.01 -8.05 10.14
C GLU A 183 -5.58 -8.58 10.13
N LYS A 184 -5.39 -9.87 10.47
CA LYS A 184 -4.07 -10.49 10.51
C LYS A 184 -3.45 -10.57 9.12
N LEU A 185 -4.23 -10.90 8.10
CA LEU A 185 -3.78 -10.89 6.71
C LEU A 185 -3.33 -9.49 6.28
N THR A 186 -4.09 -8.46 6.68
CA THR A 186 -3.72 -7.06 6.42
C THR A 186 -2.41 -6.69 7.11
N LEU A 187 -2.23 -7.04 8.39
CA LEU A 187 -0.99 -6.79 9.12
C LEU A 187 0.22 -7.46 8.47
N ALA A 188 0.08 -8.72 8.06
CA ALA A 188 1.13 -9.45 7.35
C ALA A 188 1.51 -8.77 6.03
N THR A 189 0.50 -8.42 5.23
CA THR A 189 0.67 -7.75 3.94
C THR A 189 1.35 -6.40 4.10
N GLN A 190 0.85 -5.56 5.01
CA GLN A 190 1.42 -4.23 5.21
C GLN A 190 2.84 -4.30 5.77
N THR A 191 3.12 -5.25 6.66
CA THR A 191 4.48 -5.44 7.22
C THR A 191 5.46 -5.84 6.13
N ALA A 192 5.15 -6.86 5.33
CA ALA A 192 6.04 -7.30 4.26
C ALA A 192 6.22 -6.21 3.18
N ARG A 193 5.14 -5.52 2.79
CA ARG A 193 5.18 -4.41 1.82
C ARG A 193 5.97 -3.21 2.33
N GLY A 194 5.79 -2.84 3.59
CA GLY A 194 6.46 -1.70 4.21
C GLY A 194 7.98 -1.88 4.26
N LEU A 195 8.45 -3.13 4.28
CA LEU A 195 9.88 -3.45 4.25
C LEU A 195 10.48 -3.43 2.85
N GLU A 196 9.70 -3.51 1.76
CA GLU A 196 10.26 -3.67 0.40
C GLU A 196 11.26 -2.57 0.02
N ASP A 197 11.00 -1.34 0.46
CA ASP A 197 11.84 -0.16 0.20
C ASP A 197 12.84 0.14 1.33
N VAL A 198 12.78 -0.59 2.44
CA VAL A 198 13.58 -0.35 3.65
C VAL A 198 14.63 -1.45 3.81
N ASP A 199 14.19 -2.70 3.84
CA ASP A 199 15.02 -3.90 3.90
C ASP A 199 14.40 -4.98 3.01
N ARG A 200 14.87 -5.03 1.76
CA ARG A 200 14.37 -5.96 0.74
C ARG A 200 14.58 -7.43 1.12
N GLU A 201 15.67 -7.76 1.79
CA GLU A 201 15.98 -9.15 2.17
C GLU A 201 15.07 -9.62 3.29
N LEU A 202 14.84 -8.75 4.28
CA LEU A 202 13.87 -8.99 5.34
C LEU A 202 12.45 -9.05 4.78
N ALA A 203 12.07 -8.17 3.86
CA ALA A 203 10.78 -8.20 3.18
C ALA A 203 10.53 -9.55 2.48
N ALA A 204 11.50 -10.01 1.67
CA ALA A 204 11.41 -11.30 0.99
C ALA A 204 11.27 -12.47 1.98
N SER A 205 11.97 -12.39 3.11
CA SER A 205 11.91 -13.40 4.17
C SER A 205 10.58 -13.38 4.93
N ALA A 206 10.04 -12.19 5.20
CA ALA A 206 8.72 -11.99 5.83
C ALA A 206 7.61 -12.55 4.95
N TYR A 207 7.60 -12.26 3.65
CA TYR A 207 6.64 -12.84 2.70
C TYR A 207 6.66 -14.38 2.71
N ARG A 208 7.85 -15.00 2.65
CA ARG A 208 7.98 -16.47 2.74
C ARG A 208 7.47 -17.02 4.06
N LEU A 209 7.81 -16.36 5.16
CA LEU A 209 7.39 -16.77 6.49
C LEU A 209 5.87 -16.72 6.66
N PHE A 210 5.25 -15.61 6.24
CA PHE A 210 3.81 -15.43 6.33
C PHE A 210 3.06 -16.39 5.40
N ALA A 211 3.53 -16.58 4.16
CA ALA A 211 2.98 -17.58 3.23
C ALA A 211 3.01 -18.99 3.83
N LYS A 212 4.13 -19.37 4.47
CA LYS A 212 4.27 -20.66 5.15
C LYS A 212 3.23 -20.82 6.26
N TYR A 213 2.98 -19.79 7.06
CA TYR A 213 1.97 -19.85 8.12
C TYR A 213 0.55 -19.91 7.59
N MET A 214 0.23 -19.15 6.54
CA MET A 214 -1.06 -19.21 5.86
C MET A 214 -1.30 -20.61 5.27
N SER A 215 -0.31 -21.15 4.54
CA SER A 215 -0.37 -22.49 3.95
C SER A 215 -0.56 -23.59 5.02
N ALA A 216 0.13 -23.48 6.16
CA ALA A 216 0.01 -24.43 7.26
C ALA A 216 -1.40 -24.48 7.89
N ARG A 217 -2.28 -23.49 7.63
CA ARG A 217 -3.68 -23.53 8.07
C ARG A 217 -4.52 -24.54 7.29
N GLY A 218 -4.11 -24.91 6.07
CA GLY A 218 -4.87 -25.82 5.22
C GLY A 218 -6.24 -25.26 4.81
N ASP A 219 -6.36 -23.93 4.70
CA ASP A 219 -7.56 -23.24 4.26
C ASP A 219 -7.41 -22.83 2.79
N ASP A 220 -8.20 -23.47 1.92
CA ASP A 220 -8.17 -23.24 0.47
C ASP A 220 -8.45 -21.78 0.09
N ARG A 221 -9.18 -21.03 0.93
CA ARG A 221 -9.44 -19.60 0.70
C ARG A 221 -8.16 -18.76 0.71
N LEU A 222 -7.10 -19.25 1.34
CA LEU A 222 -5.81 -18.58 1.44
C LEU A 222 -4.85 -18.95 0.30
N ALA A 223 -5.22 -19.90 -0.57
CA ALA A 223 -4.33 -20.41 -1.61
C ALA A 223 -3.81 -19.28 -2.52
N GLU A 224 -4.69 -18.38 -2.96
CA GLU A 224 -4.29 -17.24 -3.79
C GLU A 224 -3.34 -16.29 -3.06
N GLU A 225 -3.58 -16.02 -1.77
CA GLU A 225 -2.75 -15.12 -0.96
C GLU A 225 -1.36 -15.72 -0.72
N VAL A 226 -1.29 -17.03 -0.45
CA VAL A 226 -0.03 -17.77 -0.34
C VAL A 226 0.77 -17.64 -1.63
N VAL A 227 0.16 -17.88 -2.79
CA VAL A 227 0.85 -17.77 -4.08
C VAL A 227 1.33 -16.33 -4.32
N ARG A 228 0.51 -15.32 -4.00
CA ARG A 228 0.92 -13.90 -4.12
C ARG A 228 2.11 -13.57 -3.24
N PHE A 229 2.12 -14.01 -1.98
CA PHE A 229 3.24 -13.79 -1.06
C PHE A 229 4.51 -14.49 -1.55
N GLU A 230 4.41 -15.74 -2.01
CA GLU A 230 5.55 -16.44 -2.60
C GLU A 230 6.07 -15.75 -3.87
N GLY A 231 5.17 -15.23 -4.70
CA GLY A 231 5.49 -14.44 -5.89
C GLY A 231 6.23 -13.15 -5.52
N ALA A 232 5.77 -12.42 -4.51
CA ALA A 232 6.41 -11.20 -4.04
C ALA A 232 7.82 -11.49 -3.50
N ALA A 233 7.97 -12.54 -2.68
CA ALA A 233 9.27 -12.99 -2.21
C ALA A 233 10.23 -13.36 -3.35
N ARG A 234 9.71 -14.02 -4.40
CA ARG A 234 10.48 -14.35 -5.61
C ARG A 234 10.94 -13.08 -6.31
N ARG A 235 10.04 -12.11 -6.56
CA ARG A 235 10.35 -10.82 -7.19
C ARG A 235 11.43 -10.06 -6.43
N LEU A 236 11.31 -9.96 -5.11
CA LEU A 236 12.29 -9.24 -4.28
C LEU A 236 13.67 -9.90 -4.28
N SER A 237 13.75 -11.17 -4.65
CA SER A 237 15.01 -11.92 -4.78
C SER A 237 15.62 -11.84 -6.18
N LEU A 238 14.97 -11.16 -7.15
CA LEU A 238 15.45 -11.06 -8.53
C LEU A 238 16.71 -10.21 -8.73
N PRO A 239 16.97 -9.10 -8.00
CA PRO A 239 18.14 -8.28 -8.27
C PRO A 239 19.45 -9.08 -8.28
N GLY A 240 20.19 -9.01 -9.39
CA GLY A 240 21.40 -9.80 -9.67
C GLY A 240 21.17 -11.22 -10.22
N ASN A 241 19.92 -11.68 -10.24
CA ASN A 241 19.44 -12.96 -10.76
C ASN A 241 18.62 -12.78 -12.03
N THR A 242 18.35 -13.89 -12.74
CA THR A 242 17.55 -13.87 -13.97
C THR A 242 16.05 -13.89 -13.68
N MET A 243 15.29 -13.21 -14.55
CA MET A 243 13.83 -13.25 -14.58
C MET A 243 13.36 -14.16 -15.73
N GLN A 244 12.22 -14.82 -15.54
CA GLN A 244 11.52 -15.59 -16.57
C GLN A 244 10.18 -14.93 -16.88
N VAL A 245 10.00 -14.51 -18.13
CA VAL A 245 8.70 -14.08 -18.65
C VAL A 245 8.42 -14.87 -19.92
N ALA A 246 7.20 -15.41 -20.00
CA ALA A 246 6.69 -16.07 -21.18
C ALA A 246 5.23 -15.63 -21.39
N GLY A 247 4.76 -15.67 -22.63
CA GLY A 247 3.40 -15.29 -22.94
C GLY A 247 3.12 -15.33 -24.44
N THR A 248 2.04 -14.65 -24.83
CA THR A 248 1.58 -14.59 -26.21
C THR A 248 1.54 -13.13 -26.66
N THR A 249 2.13 -12.82 -27.81
CA THR A 249 2.04 -11.47 -28.41
C THR A 249 0.61 -11.20 -28.88
N LEU A 250 0.31 -9.95 -29.22
CA LEU A 250 -1.00 -9.57 -29.75
C LEU A 250 -1.37 -10.31 -31.04
N GLU A 251 -0.36 -10.68 -31.83
CA GLU A 251 -0.47 -11.44 -33.08
C GLU A 251 -0.68 -12.94 -32.85
N GLY A 252 -0.62 -13.41 -31.59
CA GLY A 252 -0.78 -14.81 -31.24
C GLY A 252 0.52 -15.61 -31.26
N GLU A 253 1.68 -14.96 -31.35
CA GLU A 253 2.97 -15.63 -31.38
C GLU A 253 3.47 -15.92 -29.96
N SER A 254 4.18 -17.05 -29.80
CA SER A 254 4.81 -17.38 -28.51
C SER A 254 5.99 -16.46 -28.24
N PHE A 255 6.08 -15.94 -27.03
CA PHE A 255 7.14 -15.05 -26.59
C PHE A 255 7.85 -15.63 -25.35
N GLU A 256 9.18 -15.49 -25.32
CA GLU A 256 10.01 -15.76 -24.15
C GLU A 256 11.05 -14.63 -23.99
N LEU A 257 11.21 -14.11 -22.77
CA LEU A 257 12.16 -13.03 -22.48
C LEU A 257 13.61 -13.38 -22.83
N GLU A 258 13.98 -14.66 -22.72
CA GLU A 258 15.33 -15.13 -23.04
C GLU A 258 15.69 -14.92 -24.53
N SER A 259 14.70 -14.78 -25.42
CA SER A 259 14.92 -14.41 -26.82
C SER A 259 15.53 -13.02 -27.00
N LEU A 260 15.44 -12.15 -25.99
CA LEU A 260 15.97 -10.79 -25.99
C LEU A 260 17.35 -10.67 -25.31
N LYS A 261 18.00 -11.79 -24.97
CA LYS A 261 19.33 -11.79 -24.35
C LYS A 261 20.33 -10.98 -25.17
N GLY A 262 21.15 -10.16 -24.51
CA GLY A 262 22.05 -9.19 -25.13
C GLY A 262 21.46 -7.78 -25.26
N LYS A 263 20.15 -7.60 -25.02
CA LYS A 263 19.50 -6.30 -24.88
C LYS A 263 19.30 -5.94 -23.41
N VAL A 264 19.21 -4.65 -23.12
CA VAL A 264 18.62 -4.14 -21.89
C VAL A 264 17.10 -4.14 -22.08
N VAL A 265 16.34 -4.81 -21.22
CA VAL A 265 14.90 -5.01 -21.40
C VAL A 265 14.13 -4.44 -20.22
N LEU A 266 13.20 -3.52 -20.48
CA LEU A 266 12.19 -3.11 -19.51
C LEU A 266 10.97 -4.03 -19.62
N VAL A 267 10.70 -4.81 -18.58
CA VAL A 267 9.44 -5.58 -18.46
C VAL A 267 8.44 -4.71 -17.72
N ASP A 268 7.42 -4.21 -18.43
CA ASP A 268 6.42 -3.26 -17.90
C ASP A 268 5.06 -3.95 -17.71
N PHE A 269 4.59 -4.03 -16.46
CA PHE A 269 3.26 -4.51 -16.09
C PHE A 269 2.30 -3.32 -16.05
N TRP A 270 1.36 -3.28 -17.00
CA TRP A 270 0.52 -2.11 -17.24
C TRP A 270 -0.90 -2.48 -17.66
N ALA A 271 -1.79 -1.49 -17.79
CA ALA A 271 -3.12 -1.68 -18.37
C ALA A 271 -3.71 -0.36 -18.91
N THR A 272 -4.65 -0.44 -19.85
CA THR A 272 -5.36 0.74 -20.39
C THR A 272 -6.29 1.43 -19.39
N TRP A 273 -6.58 0.78 -18.26
CA TRP A 273 -7.38 1.34 -17.17
C TRP A 273 -6.53 1.90 -16.03
N CYS A 274 -5.20 1.88 -16.13
CA CYS A 274 -4.25 2.39 -15.16
C CYS A 274 -3.77 3.80 -15.55
N PRO A 275 -4.29 4.89 -14.95
CA PRO A 275 -3.91 6.25 -15.34
C PRO A 275 -2.40 6.56 -15.18
N PRO A 276 -1.72 6.13 -14.09
CA PRO A 276 -0.28 6.33 -13.97
C PRO A 276 0.52 5.60 -15.05
N CYS A 277 0.08 4.40 -15.48
CA CYS A 277 0.73 3.67 -16.56
C CYS A 277 0.65 4.45 -17.88
N ILE A 278 -0.52 4.98 -18.21
CA ILE A 278 -0.74 5.79 -19.42
C ILE A 278 0.09 7.07 -19.39
N ALA A 279 0.23 7.68 -18.20
CA ALA A 279 1.03 8.89 -18.03
C ALA A 279 2.53 8.68 -18.28
N GLU A 280 3.05 7.45 -18.13
CA GLU A 280 4.45 7.10 -18.43
C GLU A 280 4.70 6.80 -19.92
N LEU A 281 3.69 6.43 -20.70
CA LEU A 281 3.90 6.05 -22.11
C LEU A 281 4.66 7.08 -22.97
N PRO A 282 4.42 8.40 -22.87
CA PRO A 282 5.19 9.39 -23.63
C PRO A 282 6.68 9.38 -23.29
N HIS A 283 7.01 9.14 -22.03
CA HIS A 283 8.38 9.08 -21.56
C HIS A 283 9.07 7.78 -22.00
N LEU A 284 8.39 6.63 -21.90
CA LEU A 284 8.87 5.36 -22.44
C LEU A 284 9.13 5.41 -23.94
N LYS A 285 8.25 6.04 -24.73
CA LYS A 285 8.48 6.26 -26.18
C LYS A 285 9.73 7.07 -26.46
N LYS A 286 9.93 8.18 -25.72
CA LYS A 286 11.12 9.01 -25.84
C LYS A 286 12.39 8.21 -25.55
N LEU A 287 12.39 7.40 -24.49
CA LEU A 287 13.54 6.55 -24.16
C LEU A 287 13.76 5.47 -25.20
N TYR A 288 12.68 4.87 -25.72
CA TYR A 288 12.74 3.89 -26.79
C TYR A 288 13.40 4.48 -28.05
N GLU A 289 12.96 5.65 -28.50
CA GLU A 289 13.58 6.36 -29.64
C GLU A 289 15.08 6.63 -29.42
N GLN A 290 15.50 6.94 -28.20
CA GLN A 290 16.89 7.26 -27.87
C GLN A 290 17.81 6.03 -27.74
N TYR A 291 17.26 4.91 -27.29
CA TYR A 291 18.05 3.76 -26.85
C TYR A 291 17.76 2.46 -27.60
N HIS A 292 16.69 2.36 -28.40
CA HIS A 292 16.32 1.11 -29.06
C HIS A 292 17.44 0.57 -29.95
N ASP A 293 17.98 1.42 -30.83
CA ASP A 293 19.10 1.08 -31.73
C ASP A 293 20.41 0.78 -30.98
N ARG A 294 20.46 1.10 -29.67
CA ARG A 294 21.59 0.82 -28.77
C ARG A 294 21.38 -0.44 -27.95
N GLY A 295 20.33 -1.20 -28.22
CA GLY A 295 20.02 -2.46 -27.55
C GLY A 295 19.06 -2.31 -26.38
N PHE A 296 18.22 -1.29 -26.33
CA PHE A 296 17.10 -1.21 -25.40
C PHE A 296 15.82 -1.80 -26.01
N GLU A 297 15.08 -2.56 -25.21
CA GLU A 297 13.78 -3.12 -25.58
C GLU A 297 12.77 -2.92 -24.45
N ILE A 298 11.49 -2.88 -24.81
CA ILE A 298 10.40 -2.88 -23.84
C ILE A 298 9.51 -4.09 -24.12
N VAL A 299 9.06 -4.76 -23.06
CA VAL A 299 8.08 -5.84 -23.14
C VAL A 299 6.94 -5.49 -22.21
N GLY A 300 5.81 -5.07 -22.78
CA GLY A 300 4.60 -4.75 -22.03
C GLY A 300 3.82 -6.01 -21.70
N ILE A 301 3.57 -6.29 -20.43
CA ILE A 301 2.64 -7.32 -19.97
C ILE A 301 1.35 -6.61 -19.58
N THR A 302 0.31 -6.74 -20.40
CA THR A 302 -0.97 -6.08 -20.12
C THR A 302 -1.83 -6.90 -19.14
N LEU A 303 -2.49 -6.18 -18.23
CA LEU A 303 -3.55 -6.67 -17.33
C LEU A 303 -4.95 -6.32 -17.86
N ASP A 304 -5.09 -5.94 -19.14
CA ASP A 304 -6.39 -5.73 -19.76
C ASP A 304 -7.10 -7.07 -19.98
N GLU A 305 -8.40 -7.10 -19.67
CA GLU A 305 -9.28 -8.26 -19.85
C GLU A 305 -10.20 -8.10 -21.09
N ASN A 306 -10.21 -6.90 -21.68
CA ASN A 306 -11.01 -6.59 -22.86
C ASN A 306 -10.10 -6.32 -24.05
N ARG A 307 -9.99 -7.32 -24.93
CA ARG A 307 -9.13 -7.27 -26.13
C ARG A 307 -9.50 -6.13 -27.08
N GLU A 308 -10.79 -5.90 -27.32
CA GLU A 308 -11.24 -4.86 -28.25
C GLU A 308 -10.85 -3.45 -27.77
N ARG A 309 -11.00 -3.19 -26.46
CA ARG A 309 -10.59 -1.93 -25.84
C ARG A 309 -9.08 -1.75 -25.89
N LEU A 310 -8.32 -2.81 -25.66
CA LEU A 310 -6.87 -2.79 -25.79
C LEU A 310 -6.45 -2.46 -27.22
N ASP A 311 -7.02 -3.13 -28.23
CA ASP A 311 -6.69 -2.88 -29.63
C ASP A 311 -7.02 -1.43 -30.05
N GLN A 312 -8.16 -0.89 -29.60
CA GLN A 312 -8.53 0.51 -29.83
C GLN A 312 -7.54 1.49 -29.20
N PHE A 313 -7.05 1.19 -28.00
CA PHE A 313 -6.05 2.00 -27.32
C PHE A 313 -4.70 1.95 -28.06
N LEU A 314 -4.26 0.75 -28.45
CA LEU A 314 -3.00 0.56 -29.16
C LEU A 314 -2.99 1.20 -30.54
N ALA A 315 -4.13 1.21 -31.25
CA ALA A 315 -4.28 1.91 -32.51
C ALA A 315 -4.12 3.45 -32.37
N GLN A 316 -4.36 4.00 -31.18
CA GLN A 316 -4.18 5.43 -30.91
C GLN A 316 -2.79 5.75 -30.35
N GLN A 317 -2.22 4.82 -29.58
CA GLN A 317 -0.94 5.03 -28.93
C GLN A 317 0.25 4.60 -29.77
N GLU A 318 0.10 3.70 -30.76
CA GLU A 318 1.21 3.25 -31.61
C GLU A 318 2.46 2.88 -30.78
N LEU A 319 2.32 1.90 -29.87
CA LEU A 319 3.45 1.43 -29.06
C LEU A 319 4.41 0.63 -29.97
N PRO A 320 5.67 1.05 -30.12
CA PRO A 320 6.61 0.42 -31.06
C PRO A 320 7.21 -0.89 -30.55
N TRP A 321 6.86 -1.32 -29.34
CA TRP A 321 7.43 -2.48 -28.66
C TRP A 321 6.39 -3.61 -28.47
N THR A 322 6.88 -4.81 -28.16
CA THR A 322 6.03 -5.98 -27.98
C THR A 322 5.12 -5.85 -26.76
N THR A 323 3.83 -6.19 -26.94
CA THR A 323 2.86 -6.33 -25.85
C THR A 323 2.38 -7.78 -25.77
N LEU A 324 2.38 -8.34 -24.56
CA LEU A 324 1.90 -9.68 -24.26
C LEU A 324 0.49 -9.60 -23.67
N PHE A 325 -0.43 -10.36 -24.25
CA PHE A 325 -1.82 -10.49 -23.81
C PHE A 325 -2.12 -11.96 -23.52
N GLU A 326 -2.69 -12.25 -22.36
CA GLU A 326 -3.06 -13.63 -21.99
C GLU A 326 -4.34 -14.04 -22.72
N PRO A 327 -4.32 -15.03 -23.63
CA PRO A 327 -5.49 -15.44 -24.39
C PRO A 327 -6.56 -16.15 -23.54
N ASP A 328 -6.19 -16.77 -22.42
CA ASP A 328 -7.12 -17.41 -21.49
C ASP A 328 -7.77 -16.36 -20.57
N ALA A 329 -9.08 -16.15 -20.71
CA ALA A 329 -9.82 -15.17 -19.93
C ALA A 329 -9.69 -15.37 -18.41
N ASP A 330 -9.60 -16.64 -17.95
CA ASP A 330 -9.46 -16.96 -16.52
C ASP A 330 -8.07 -16.64 -15.97
N LYS A 331 -7.12 -16.31 -16.85
CA LYS A 331 -5.76 -15.93 -16.53
C LYS A 331 -5.44 -14.48 -16.92
N GLN A 332 -6.42 -13.65 -17.28
CA GLN A 332 -6.17 -12.23 -17.55
C GLN A 332 -6.11 -11.39 -16.25
N GLY A 333 -5.85 -10.10 -16.38
CA GLY A 333 -5.85 -9.17 -15.24
C GLY A 333 -4.86 -9.57 -14.15
N TRP A 334 -5.32 -9.57 -12.90
CA TRP A 334 -4.50 -9.96 -11.75
C TRP A 334 -4.19 -11.46 -11.69
N ALA A 335 -4.89 -12.29 -12.47
CA ALA A 335 -4.62 -13.72 -12.60
C ALA A 335 -3.55 -14.04 -13.65
N ASN A 336 -2.99 -13.02 -14.32
CA ASN A 336 -1.92 -13.19 -15.31
C ASN A 336 -0.76 -14.02 -14.73
N PRO A 337 -0.29 -15.08 -15.43
CA PRO A 337 0.74 -15.96 -14.90
C PRO A 337 2.04 -15.22 -14.52
N ASN A 338 2.41 -14.16 -15.24
CA ASN A 338 3.56 -13.34 -14.92
C ASN A 338 3.30 -12.44 -13.69
N VAL A 339 2.08 -11.89 -13.56
CA VAL A 339 1.65 -11.10 -12.40
C VAL A 339 1.69 -11.96 -11.13
N VAL A 340 1.09 -13.15 -11.19
CA VAL A 340 1.05 -14.12 -10.08
C VAL A 340 2.45 -14.59 -9.72
N ARG A 341 3.26 -14.97 -10.72
CA ARG A 341 4.63 -15.48 -10.52
C ARG A 341 5.54 -14.52 -9.76
N TYR A 342 5.36 -13.21 -9.98
CA TYR A 342 6.16 -12.16 -9.36
C TYR A 342 5.41 -11.38 -8.26
N GLY A 343 4.22 -11.84 -7.86
CA GLY A 343 3.41 -11.21 -6.82
C GLY A 343 3.19 -9.72 -7.08
N VAL A 344 2.95 -9.36 -8.33
CA VAL A 344 2.67 -7.97 -8.72
C VAL A 344 1.29 -7.61 -8.17
N SER A 345 1.26 -6.70 -7.19
CA SER A 345 0.04 -6.30 -6.47
C SER A 345 -0.39 -4.86 -6.72
N ALA A 346 0.36 -4.14 -7.55
CA ALA A 346 0.05 -2.79 -8.00
C ALA A 346 0.65 -2.58 -9.38
N ILE A 347 -0.03 -1.79 -10.21
CA ILE A 347 0.51 -1.30 -11.47
C ILE A 347 0.55 0.24 -11.48
N PRO A 348 1.56 0.85 -12.13
CA PRO A 348 2.61 0.17 -12.91
C PRO A 348 3.59 -0.62 -12.01
N THR A 349 4.05 -1.79 -12.49
CA THR A 349 5.31 -2.45 -12.00
C THR A 349 6.27 -2.62 -13.18
N ALA A 350 7.54 -2.19 -13.09
CA ALA A 350 8.50 -2.25 -14.19
C ALA A 350 9.86 -2.69 -13.69
N ILE A 351 10.35 -3.74 -14.33
CA ILE A 351 11.54 -4.48 -13.92
C ILE A 351 12.54 -4.38 -15.06
N LEU A 352 13.72 -3.84 -14.76
CA LEU A 352 14.77 -3.65 -15.74
C LEU A 352 15.74 -4.83 -15.68
N VAL A 353 16.01 -5.39 -16.85
CA VAL A 353 16.91 -6.53 -17.08
C VAL A 353 18.10 -6.04 -17.91
N ASP A 354 19.31 -6.38 -17.50
CA ASP A 354 20.54 -6.06 -18.24
C ASP A 354 20.81 -7.02 -19.42
N GLN A 355 21.89 -6.77 -20.15
CA GLN A 355 22.27 -7.53 -21.34
C GLN A 355 22.62 -9.00 -21.02
N GLU A 356 23.07 -9.29 -19.81
CA GLU A 356 23.31 -10.66 -19.33
C GLU A 356 22.02 -11.40 -18.93
N GLY A 357 20.88 -10.71 -18.88
CA GLY A 357 19.59 -11.25 -18.49
C GLY A 357 19.33 -11.16 -16.97
N LYS A 358 20.11 -10.37 -16.23
CA LYS A 358 19.95 -10.18 -14.78
C LYS A 358 19.10 -8.96 -14.50
N VAL A 359 18.28 -9.03 -13.45
CA VAL A 359 17.49 -7.90 -13.00
C VAL A 359 18.38 -6.89 -12.28
N VAL A 360 18.30 -5.63 -12.69
CA VAL A 360 19.08 -4.51 -12.15
C VAL A 360 18.21 -3.46 -11.44
N SER A 361 16.91 -3.45 -11.68
CA SER A 361 15.93 -2.68 -10.91
C SER A 361 14.55 -3.36 -10.88
N LEU A 362 13.83 -3.20 -9.78
CA LEU A 362 12.43 -3.66 -9.61
C LEU A 362 11.41 -2.51 -9.76
N ARG A 363 11.88 -1.27 -9.98
CA ARG A 363 11.07 -0.04 -9.95
C ARG A 363 11.55 0.96 -11.01
N ALA A 364 11.85 0.47 -12.21
CA ALA A 364 12.50 1.26 -13.23
C ALA A 364 11.52 2.20 -13.97
N TYR A 365 11.30 3.40 -13.41
CA TYR A 365 10.49 4.47 -14.00
C TYR A 365 11.10 5.84 -13.80
N GLY A 366 10.59 6.84 -14.52
CA GLY A 366 11.01 8.22 -14.39
C GLY A 366 12.54 8.34 -14.38
N GLU A 367 13.05 9.12 -13.44
CA GLU A 367 14.49 9.38 -13.32
C GLU A 367 15.33 8.13 -13.03
N GLU A 368 14.79 7.13 -12.32
CA GLU A 368 15.54 5.89 -12.05
C GLU A 368 15.80 5.12 -13.35
N LEU A 369 14.82 5.06 -14.25
CA LEU A 369 14.98 4.43 -15.55
C LEU A 369 16.03 5.16 -16.39
N ASP A 370 15.98 6.50 -16.43
CA ASP A 370 16.93 7.34 -17.18
C ASP A 370 18.38 7.09 -16.72
N GLN A 371 18.57 7.07 -15.40
CA GLN A 371 19.87 6.82 -14.78
C GLN A 371 20.37 5.42 -15.14
N LYS A 372 19.51 4.39 -15.01
CA LYS A 372 19.88 3.01 -15.33
C LYS A 372 20.20 2.80 -16.80
N LEU A 373 19.43 3.39 -17.72
CA LEU A 373 19.74 3.32 -19.15
C LEU A 373 21.05 4.03 -19.48
N THR A 374 21.32 5.17 -18.82
CA THR A 374 22.61 5.86 -18.95
C THR A 374 23.77 5.02 -18.43
N GLU A 375 23.62 4.35 -17.30
CA GLU A 375 24.63 3.45 -16.72
C GLU A 375 24.93 2.26 -17.64
N LEU A 376 23.89 1.64 -18.22
CA LEU A 376 24.02 0.40 -19.00
C LEU A 376 24.38 0.64 -20.46
N LEU A 377 23.85 1.69 -21.07
CA LEU A 377 23.97 1.94 -22.50
C LEU A 377 24.76 3.22 -22.84
N GLY A 378 25.06 4.07 -21.85
CA GLY A 378 25.71 5.37 -22.01
C GLY A 378 24.73 6.55 -22.12
N PRO A 379 25.20 7.81 -22.12
CA PRO A 379 24.33 8.99 -22.18
C PRO A 379 23.50 9.03 -23.48
N PRO A 380 22.32 9.67 -23.48
CA PRO A 380 21.51 9.78 -24.68
C PRO A 380 22.22 10.62 -25.76
N PRO A 381 21.92 10.42 -27.05
CA PRO A 381 22.54 11.19 -28.12
C PRO A 381 22.34 12.71 -27.95
N ALA A 382 23.37 13.50 -28.26
CA ALA A 382 23.40 14.95 -28.01
C ALA A 382 22.24 15.73 -28.69
N ASP A 383 21.68 15.20 -29.78
CA ASP A 383 20.58 15.84 -30.52
C ASP A 383 19.20 15.69 -29.85
N ALA A 384 19.07 14.84 -28.81
CA ALA A 384 17.81 14.62 -28.11
C ALA A 384 17.63 15.50 -26.85
N ALA A 385 18.69 16.18 -26.40
CA ALA A 385 18.67 17.05 -25.21
C ALA A 385 18.19 18.49 -25.49
N ALA A 386 18.08 18.89 -26.78
CA ALA A 386 17.83 20.28 -27.16
C ALA A 386 16.34 20.70 -27.20
N THR A 387 15.38 19.77 -27.08
CA THR A 387 13.94 20.07 -27.23
C THR A 387 13.21 20.46 -25.94
N THR A 388 13.86 20.42 -24.76
CA THR A 388 13.22 20.81 -23.48
C THR A 388 13.52 22.24 -23.03
N SER A 389 14.20 23.05 -23.84
CA SER A 389 14.60 24.42 -23.46
C SER A 389 14.14 25.48 -24.47
N SER A 390 12.85 25.53 -24.79
CA SER A 390 12.26 26.76 -25.36
C SER A 390 10.73 26.84 -25.19
N THR A 391 10.26 27.02 -23.96
CA THR A 391 9.01 27.77 -23.76
C THR A 391 9.06 28.54 -22.45
N THR A 392 9.92 29.55 -22.41
CA THR A 392 9.80 30.66 -21.47
C THR A 392 9.55 31.92 -22.29
N SER A 393 8.35 32.48 -22.20
CA SER A 393 8.03 33.91 -22.41
C SER A 393 6.52 34.12 -22.40
N PRO A 394 6.03 35.33 -22.10
CA PRO A 394 6.45 36.30 -21.09
C PRO A 394 5.32 36.62 -20.09
#